data_AF-A0A939K9I3-F1
#
_entry.id   AF-A0A939K9I3-F1
#
_cell.length_a   1.000
_cell.length_b   1.000
_cell.length_c   1.000
_cell.angle_alpha   90.00
_cell.angle_beta   90.00
_cell.angle_gamma   90.00
#
_symmetry.space_group_name_H-M   'P 1'
#
loop_
_entity.id
_entity.type
_entity.pdbx_description
1 polymer ?
#
loop_
_entity_poly.entity_id
_entity_poly.type
_entity_poly.pdbx_seq_one_letter_code
_entity_poly.pdbx_strand_id
1 'polypeptide(L)'
;MSGSLILTPDAQLDLRGTPCPINFVRTKLFLEKMPPGDLLEVWLDPGEPIEQVPDSLTMAGYQVEQITDCTGYFSLVIRRPVTVA
;
A
#
# COMPACT_ATOMS: atom_id res chain seq x y z
N MET A 1 -7.66 -19.85 -20.68
CA MET A 1 -8.65 -18.92 -20.09
C MET A 1 -7.87 -18.01 -19.15
N SER A 2 -7.55 -16.81 -19.60
CA SER A 2 -6.75 -15.85 -18.82
C SER A 2 -7.63 -15.32 -17.70
N GLY A 3 -7.52 -15.93 -16.52
CA GLY A 3 -8.14 -15.40 -15.31
C GLY A 3 -7.43 -14.10 -14.98
N SER A 4 -8.07 -12.97 -15.27
CA SER A 4 -7.64 -11.68 -14.74
C SER A 4 -7.77 -11.78 -13.23
N LEU A 5 -6.64 -11.84 -12.52
CA LEU A 5 -6.63 -11.82 -11.07
C LEU A 5 -7.18 -10.45 -10.65
N ILE A 6 -8.43 -10.42 -10.18
CA ILE A 6 -8.98 -9.22 -9.55
C ILE A 6 -8.32 -9.15 -8.17
N LEU A 7 -7.44 -8.18 -7.98
CA LEU A 7 -6.91 -7.85 -6.66
C LEU A 7 -8.01 -7.09 -5.92
N THR A 8 -8.79 -7.79 -5.10
CA THR A 8 -9.72 -7.17 -4.14
C THR A 8 -8.98 -6.90 -2.84
N PRO A 9 -8.82 -5.63 -2.42
CA PRO A 9 -8.25 -5.29 -1.11
C PRO A 9 -9.14 -5.77 0.03
N ASP A 10 -8.53 -6.28 1.09
CA ASP A 10 -9.20 -6.69 2.33
C ASP A 10 -9.43 -5.50 3.27
N ALA A 11 -8.62 -4.45 3.12
CA ALA A 11 -8.75 -3.20 3.86
C ALA A 11 -8.36 -1.98 3.00
N GLN A 12 -8.81 -0.80 3.42
CA GLN A 12 -8.49 0.48 2.79
C GLN A 12 -7.99 1.48 3.85
N LEU A 13 -7.02 2.32 3.49
CA LEU A 13 -6.44 3.35 4.33
C LEU A 13 -6.21 4.65 3.55
N ASP A 14 -6.99 5.68 3.85
CA ASP A 14 -6.82 7.01 3.26
C ASP A 14 -5.77 7.82 4.03
N LEU A 15 -4.69 8.19 3.35
CA LEU A 15 -3.59 9.00 3.89
C LEU A 15 -3.36 10.28 3.09
N ARG A 16 -4.34 10.70 2.27
CA ARG A 16 -4.31 12.02 1.63
C ARG A 16 -4.28 13.12 2.69
N GLY A 17 -3.52 14.18 2.45
CA GLY A 17 -3.17 15.22 3.40
C GLY A 17 -2.19 14.79 4.51
N THR A 18 -1.72 13.54 4.54
CA THR A 18 -0.79 13.07 5.57
C THR A 18 0.66 13.30 5.13
N PRO A 19 1.44 14.14 5.85
CA PRO A 19 2.81 14.46 5.45
C PRO A 19 3.76 13.27 5.65
N CYS A 20 4.84 13.24 4.87
CA CYS A 20 5.96 12.32 5.10
C CYS A 20 6.67 12.64 6.44
N PRO A 21 7.22 11.64 7.15
CA PRO A 21 7.14 10.20 6.88
C PRO A 21 5.91 9.53 7.50
N ILE A 22 4.92 10.29 7.98
CA ILE A 22 3.77 9.76 8.74
C ILE A 22 2.94 8.80 7.87
N ASN A 23 2.83 9.08 6.57
CA ASN A 23 2.14 8.19 5.63
C ASN A 23 2.74 6.77 5.63
N PHE A 24 4.06 6.64 5.47
CA PHE A 24 4.77 5.37 5.51
C PHE A 24 4.61 4.67 6.85
N VAL A 25 4.80 5.39 7.97
CA VAL A 25 4.69 4.81 9.31
C VAL A 25 3.29 4.25 9.55
N ARG A 26 2.23 4.99 9.16
CA ARG A 26 0.85 4.54 9.32
C ARG A 26 0.54 3.33 8.44
N THR A 27 0.99 3.34 7.18
CA THR A 27 0.82 2.18 6.28
C THR A 27 1.48 0.94 6.86
N LYS A 28 2.73 1.04 7.30
CA LYS A 28 3.47 -0.08 7.89
C LYS A 28 2.79 -0.64 9.14
N LEU A 29 2.43 0.23 10.09
CA LEU A 29 1.75 -0.18 11.33
C LEU A 29 0.37 -0.81 11.07
N PHE A 30 -0.31 -0.40 10.00
CA PHE A 30 -1.58 -1.01 9.59
C PHE A 30 -1.34 -2.43 9.04
N LEU A 31 -0.40 -2.57 8.10
CA LEU A 31 -0.01 -3.87 7.54
C LEU A 31 0.45 -4.86 8.62
N GLU A 32 1.21 -4.41 9.61
CA GLU A 32 1.67 -5.25 10.73
C GLU A 32 0.52 -5.85 11.56
N LYS A 33 -0.64 -5.19 11.57
CA LYS A 33 -1.86 -5.66 12.27
C LYS A 33 -2.75 -6.52 11.40
N MET A 34 -2.51 -6.57 10.09
CA MET A 34 -3.30 -7.37 9.16
C MET A 34 -2.86 -8.84 9.17
N PRO A 35 -3.80 -9.77 8.92
CA PRO A 35 -3.49 -11.16 8.66
C PRO A 35 -2.43 -11.33 7.54
N PRO A 36 -1.51 -12.30 7.68
CA PRO A 36 -0.55 -12.63 6.62
C PRO A 36 -1.25 -13.02 5.31
N GLY A 37 -0.86 -12.39 4.21
CA GLY A 37 -1.42 -12.62 2.88
C GLY A 37 -2.45 -11.59 2.42
N ASP A 38 -3.04 -10.82 3.35
CA ASP A 38 -4.05 -9.82 3.05
C ASP A 38 -3.51 -8.66 2.21
N LEU A 39 -4.43 -8.00 1.50
CA LEU A 39 -4.18 -6.85 0.64
C LEU A 39 -4.70 -5.56 1.29
N LEU A 40 -3.83 -4.56 1.43
CA LEU A 40 -4.19 -3.22 1.85
C LEU A 40 -4.20 -2.27 0.65
N GLU A 41 -5.28 -1.53 0.47
CA GLU A 41 -5.29 -0.36 -0.42
C GLU A 41 -4.96 0.91 0.37
N VAL A 42 -4.04 1.73 -0.12
CA VAL A 42 -3.64 3.00 0.48
C VAL A 42 -3.80 4.13 -0.52
N TRP A 43 -4.45 5.22 -0.10
CA TRP A 43 -4.57 6.42 -0.93
C TRP A 43 -3.58 7.49 -0.51
N LEU A 44 -2.79 7.99 -1.46
CA LEU A 44 -1.73 8.98 -1.23
C LEU A 44 -1.91 10.20 -2.15
N ASP A 45 -1.45 11.35 -1.68
CA ASP A 45 -1.39 12.54 -2.53
C ASP A 45 -0.32 12.38 -3.63
N PRO A 46 -0.47 13.08 -4.76
CA PRO A 46 0.59 13.24 -5.74
C PRO A 46 1.86 13.88 -5.15
N GLY A 47 3.00 13.63 -5.78
CA GLY A 47 4.31 14.17 -5.39
C GLY A 47 5.06 13.25 -4.42
N GLU A 48 5.66 13.83 -3.38
CA GLU A 48 6.55 13.10 -2.47
C GLU A 48 5.94 11.82 -1.87
N PRO A 49 4.66 11.76 -1.44
CA PRO A 49 4.09 10.53 -0.88
C PRO A 49 4.15 9.33 -1.82
N ILE A 50 3.70 9.48 -3.06
CA ILE A 50 3.72 8.39 -4.03
C ILE A 50 5.14 8.05 -4.51
N GLU A 51 6.05 9.01 -4.51
CA GLU A 51 7.45 8.77 -4.90
C GLU A 51 8.23 7.99 -3.82
N GLN A 52 7.96 8.26 -2.54
CA GLN A 52 8.78 7.73 -1.44
C GLN A 52 8.19 6.49 -0.76
N VAL A 53 6.86 6.40 -0.64
CA VAL A 53 6.21 5.33 0.13
C VAL A 53 6.36 3.95 -0.51
N PRO A 54 6.16 3.75 -1.84
CA PRO A 54 6.35 2.45 -2.48
C PRO A 54 7.76 1.89 -2.29
N ASP A 55 8.77 2.73 -2.47
CA ASP A 55 10.18 2.35 -2.32
C ASP A 55 10.49 1.99 -0.86
N SER A 56 10.03 2.81 0.09
CA SER A 56 10.19 2.55 1.52
C SER A 56 9.53 1.23 1.97
N LEU A 57 8.35 0.92 1.42
CA LEU A 57 7.64 -0.34 1.70
C LEU A 57 8.38 -1.54 1.11
N THR A 58 8.86 -1.42 -0.13
CA THR A 58 9.66 -2.46 -0.79
C THR A 58 10.95 -2.74 -0.03
N MET A 59 11.66 -1.69 0.40
CA MET A 59 12.86 -1.80 1.25
C MET A 59 12.57 -2.44 2.61
N ALA A 60 11.37 -2.23 3.16
CA ALA A 60 10.92 -2.85 4.40
C ALA A 60 10.42 -4.30 4.22
N GLY A 61 10.45 -4.85 3.01
CA GLY A 61 10.09 -6.23 2.70
C GLY A 61 8.60 -6.45 2.37
N TYR A 62 7.83 -5.38 2.12
CA TYR A 62 6.46 -5.48 1.65
C TYR A 62 6.40 -5.54 0.12
N GLN A 63 5.39 -6.24 -0.41
CA GLN A 63 5.17 -6.33 -1.85
C GLN A 63 4.10 -5.32 -2.27
N VAL A 64 4.47 -4.35 -3.11
CA VAL A 64 3.51 -3.47 -3.78
C VAL A 64 2.98 -4.20 -5.01
N GLU A 65 1.70 -4.56 -4.97
CA GLU A 65 1.04 -5.36 -6.01
C GLU A 65 0.53 -4.49 -7.16
N GLN A 66 0.08 -3.28 -6.84
CA GLN A 66 -0.48 -2.38 -7.83
C GLN A 66 -0.32 -0.92 -7.40
N ILE A 67 -0.08 -0.05 -8.38
CA ILE A 67 -0.19 1.40 -8.23
C ILE A 67 -1.14 1.89 -9.32
N THR A 68 -2.15 2.66 -8.94
CA THR A 68 -3.15 3.21 -9.85
C THR A 68 -3.19 4.72 -9.70
N ASP A 69 -2.94 5.42 -10.80
CA ASP A 69 -3.15 6.87 -10.88
C ASP A 69 -4.64 7.15 -10.95
N CYS A 70 -5.16 7.85 -9.95
CA CYS A 70 -6.54 8.29 -9.86
C CYS A 70 -6.58 9.81 -9.97
N THR A 71 -7.72 10.36 -10.38
CA THR A 71 -7.85 11.82 -10.50
C THR A 71 -7.70 12.51 -9.14
N GLY A 72 -6.52 13.07 -8.88
CA GLY A 72 -6.18 13.83 -7.68
C GLY A 72 -5.52 13.03 -6.55
N TYR A 73 -5.24 11.73 -6.73
CA TYR A 73 -4.56 10.89 -5.74
C TYR A 73 -4.04 9.60 -6.39
N PHE A 74 -3.20 8.85 -5.68
CA PHE A 74 -2.76 7.52 -6.10
C PHE A 74 -3.31 6.46 -5.16
N SER A 75 -3.73 5.32 -5.72
CA SER A 75 -4.10 4.13 -4.97
C SER A 75 -3.00 3.08 -5.08
N LEU A 76 -2.49 2.61 -3.94
CA LEU A 76 -1.46 1.58 -3.84
C LEU A 76 -2.07 0.34 -3.20
N VAL A 77 -1.95 -0.81 -3.85
CA VAL A 77 -2.31 -2.10 -3.27
C VAL A 77 -1.04 -2.77 -2.78
N ILE A 78 -0.97 -3.09 -1.49
CA ILE A 78 0.20 -3.68 -0.84
C ILE A 78 -0.20 -4.99 -0.19
N ARG A 79 0.58 -6.05 -0.41
CA ARG A 79 0.39 -7.34 0.25
C ARG A 79 1.15 -7.38 1.57
N ARG A 80 0.45 -7.81 2.62
CA ARG A 80 1.08 -8.24 3.88
C ARG A 80 1.83 -9.55 3.63
N PRO A 81 3.17 -9.61 3.83
CA PRO A 81 3.92 -10.84 3.59
C PRO A 81 3.39 -12.02 4.42
N VAL A 82 3.35 -13.22 3.81
CA VAL A 82 2.87 -14.46 4.46
C VAL A 82 3.92 -15.03 5.44
N THR A 83 5.15 -14.54 5.36
CA THR A 83 6.27 -15.07 6.15
C THR A 83 6.27 -14.51 7.58
N VAL A 84 6.22 -15.42 8.56
CA VAL A 84 6.58 -15.17 9.95
C VAL A 84 8.07 -15.43 10.09
N ALA A 85 8.83 -14.35 10.35
CA ALA A 85 10.26 -14.33 10.71
C ALA A 85 11.27 -14.82 9.66
#